data_AF-A0A1H2DCL4-F1
#
_entry.id   AF-A0A1H2DCL4-F1
#
_cell.length_a   1.000
_cell.length_b   1.000
_cell.length_c   1.000
_cell.angle_alpha   90.00
_cell.angle_beta   90.00
_cell.angle_gamma   90.00
#
_symmetry.space_group_name_H-M   'P 1'
#
loop_
_entity.id
_entity.type
_entity.pdbx_description
1 polymer ?
#
loop_
_entity_poly.entity_id
_entity_poly.type
_entity_poly.pdbx_seq_one_letter_code
_entity_poly.pdbx_strand_id
1 'polypeptide(L)'
;MVSGRMSIIMENVGKKRARPRRSFTAQFKAEIVELCQRGDRTVRQVSQDFDLTETAVRDWVKQADIDSGSRSDGLTSDERAELAALRRENRRLREDVDILKRATAFFAKETR
;
A
#
# COMPACT_ATOMS: atom_id res chain seq x y z
N MET A 1 -8.85 16.98 48.22
CA MET A 1 -8.23 15.76 47.64
C MET A 1 -9.21 14.63 47.88
N VAL A 2 -9.89 14.03 46.91
CA VAL A 2 -9.38 13.50 45.64
C VAL A 2 -10.38 13.80 44.53
N SER A 3 -9.99 14.72 43.65
CA SER A 3 -10.53 14.84 42.29
C SER A 3 -10.09 13.61 41.50
N GLY A 4 -10.95 13.13 40.60
CA GLY A 4 -10.53 12.18 39.56
C GLY A 4 -11.13 10.79 39.70
N ARG A 5 -12.42 10.68 39.35
CA ARG A 5 -12.94 9.51 38.63
C ARG A 5 -14.27 9.82 37.91
N MET A 6 -14.34 11.00 37.29
CA MET A 6 -15.47 11.47 36.48
C MET A 6 -15.04 11.72 35.02
N SER A 7 -14.26 10.80 34.41
CA SER A 7 -13.71 11.03 33.05
C SER A 7 -13.49 9.77 32.20
N ILE A 8 -14.24 8.68 32.41
CA ILE A 8 -14.24 7.54 31.47
C ILE A 8 -15.68 7.14 31.14
N ILE A 9 -16.48 8.12 30.74
CA ILE A 9 -17.68 7.92 29.94
C ILE A 9 -17.67 9.06 28.92
N MET A 10 -17.85 8.73 27.63
CA MET A 10 -17.70 9.57 26.41
C MET A 10 -16.25 9.59 25.89
N GLU A 11 -15.89 9.18 24.68
CA GLU A 11 -16.58 9.13 23.39
C GLU A 11 -15.99 7.99 22.52
N ASN A 12 -16.79 6.98 22.19
CA ASN A 12 -16.55 6.20 20.97
C ASN A 12 -17.61 6.62 19.95
N VAL A 13 -17.54 7.89 19.54
CA VAL A 13 -18.40 8.46 18.51
C VAL A 13 -18.01 7.80 17.18
N GLY A 14 -18.86 6.85 16.77
CA GLY A 14 -18.95 6.20 15.47
C GLY A 14 -17.76 6.33 14.52
N LYS A 15 -16.83 5.38 14.56
CA LYS A 15 -15.99 5.08 13.38
C LYS A 15 -16.94 4.76 12.21
N LYS A 16 -17.16 5.71 11.30
CA LYS A 16 -17.89 5.48 10.05
C LYS A 16 -17.25 4.26 9.39
N ARG A 17 -18.04 3.23 9.09
CA ARG A 17 -17.55 2.00 8.44
C ARG A 17 -16.80 2.41 7.17
N ALA A 18 -15.52 2.02 7.08
CA ALA A 18 -14.71 2.32 5.91
C ALA A 18 -15.41 1.71 4.69
N ARG A 19 -15.65 2.54 3.66
CA ARG A 19 -16.24 2.04 2.42
C ARG A 19 -15.30 0.98 1.82
N PRO A 20 -15.84 -0.15 1.33
CA PRO A 20 -15.03 -1.12 0.60
C PRO A 20 -14.23 -0.41 -0.49
N ARG A 21 -12.93 -0.68 -0.54
CA ARG A 21 -12.07 -0.09 -1.57
C ARG A 21 -12.49 -0.67 -2.91
N ARG A 22 -12.85 0.19 -3.87
CA ARG A 22 -13.02 -0.23 -5.26
C ARG A 22 -11.70 -0.85 -5.75
N SER A 23 -11.80 -1.96 -6.47
CA SER A 23 -10.68 -2.59 -7.15
C SER A 23 -10.97 -2.60 -8.64
N PHE A 24 -9.92 -2.44 -9.44
CA PHE A 24 -10.00 -2.40 -10.89
C PHE A 24 -8.97 -3.38 -11.44
N THR A 25 -9.34 -4.06 -12.53
CA THR A 25 -8.43 -4.99 -13.22
C THR A 25 -7.25 -4.24 -13.83
N ALA A 26 -6.13 -4.93 -14.04
CA ALA A 26 -4.96 -4.32 -14.68
C ALA A 26 -5.28 -3.85 -16.11
N GLN A 27 -6.04 -4.67 -16.86
CA GLN A 27 -6.48 -4.33 -18.22
C GLN A 27 -7.32 -3.05 -18.25
N PHE A 28 -8.30 -2.91 -17.35
CA PHE A 28 -9.13 -1.70 -17.29
C PHE A 28 -8.29 -0.45 -17.00
N LYS A 29 -7.33 -0.53 -16.06
CA LYS A 29 -6.44 0.60 -15.78
C LYS A 29 -5.58 0.95 -17.00
N ALA A 30 -5.07 -0.05 -17.71
CA ALA A 30 -4.26 0.15 -18.92
C ALA A 30 -5.06 0.86 -20.02
N GLU A 31 -6.32 0.45 -20.23
CA GLU A 31 -7.22 1.10 -21.20
C GLU A 31 -7.49 2.57 -20.84
N ILE A 32 -7.73 2.87 -19.55
CA ILE A 32 -7.92 4.24 -19.08
C ILE A 32 -6.66 5.09 -19.27
N VAL A 33 -5.48 4.53 -18.97
CA VAL A 33 -4.20 5.21 -19.18
C VAL A 33 -3.97 5.50 -20.66
N GLU A 34 -4.17 4.51 -21.53
CA GLU A 34 -4.00 4.65 -22.97
C GLU A 34 -4.90 5.77 -23.52
N LEU A 35 -6.17 5.78 -23.09
CA LEU A 35 -7.11 6.83 -23.46
C LEU A 35 -6.64 8.22 -23.02
N CYS A 36 -6.10 8.37 -21.80
CA CYS A 36 -5.54 9.64 -21.35
C CYS A 36 -4.28 10.05 -22.13
N GLN A 37 -3.43 9.09 -22.52
CA GLN A 37 -2.19 9.36 -23.23
C GLN A 37 -2.41 9.71 -24.71
N ARG A 38 -3.47 9.19 -25.34
CA ARG A 38 -3.89 9.56 -26.71
C ARG A 38 -4.23 11.05 -26.84
N GLY A 39 -4.68 11.70 -25.76
CA GLY A 39 -4.89 13.15 -25.69
C GLY A 39 -6.19 13.65 -26.33
N ASP A 40 -7.09 12.76 -26.75
CA ASP A 40 -8.41 13.09 -27.31
C ASP A 40 -9.43 13.48 -26.22
N ARG A 41 -9.24 13.00 -24.99
CA ARG A 41 -10.05 13.35 -23.82
C ARG A 41 -9.21 13.85 -22.65
N THR A 42 -9.74 14.84 -21.94
CA THR A 42 -9.14 15.29 -20.68
C THR A 42 -9.33 14.25 -19.58
N VAL A 43 -8.42 14.22 -18.60
CA VAL A 43 -8.55 13.37 -17.40
C VAL A 43 -9.91 13.53 -16.71
N ARG A 44 -10.46 14.75 -16.69
CA ARG A 44 -11.79 15.03 -16.13
C ARG A 44 -12.90 14.33 -16.90
N GLN A 45 -12.90 14.39 -18.23
CA GLN A 45 -13.89 13.71 -19.07
C GLN A 45 -13.81 12.20 -18.88
N VAL A 46 -12.60 11.63 -18.96
CA VAL A 46 -12.39 10.19 -18.71
C VAL A 46 -12.88 9.79 -17.32
N SER A 47 -12.64 10.61 -16.30
CA SER A 47 -13.12 10.32 -14.94
C SER A 47 -14.64 10.29 -14.85
N GLN A 48 -15.32 11.20 -15.55
CA GLN A 48 -16.79 11.26 -15.58
C GLN A 48 -17.40 10.09 -16.34
N ASP A 49 -16.86 9.77 -17.52
CA ASP A 49 -17.37 8.71 -18.39
C ASP A 49 -17.32 7.32 -17.73
N PHE A 50 -16.34 7.10 -16.85
CA PHE A 50 -16.07 5.80 -16.22
C PHE A 50 -16.37 5.76 -14.71
N ASP A 51 -17.01 6.79 -14.14
CA ASP A 51 -17.30 6.92 -12.70
C ASP A 51 -16.05 6.71 -11.82
N LEU A 52 -14.95 7.38 -12.21
CA LEU A 52 -13.66 7.36 -11.51
C LEU A 52 -13.38 8.69 -10.83
N THR A 53 -12.49 8.69 -9.84
CA THR A 53 -11.96 9.94 -9.29
C THR A 53 -10.79 10.40 -10.15
N GLU A 54 -10.71 11.71 -10.44
CA GLU A 54 -9.58 12.27 -11.21
C GLU A 54 -8.22 11.93 -10.58
N THR A 55 -8.15 11.87 -9.26
CA THR A 55 -6.93 11.47 -8.54
C THR A 55 -6.48 10.07 -8.90
N ALA A 56 -7.40 9.10 -8.98
CA ALA A 56 -7.06 7.73 -9.33
C ALA A 56 -6.53 7.64 -10.77
N VAL A 57 -7.18 8.34 -11.69
CA VAL A 57 -6.75 8.39 -13.10
C VAL A 57 -5.36 9.03 -13.23
N ARG A 58 -5.11 10.16 -12.56
CA ARG A 58 -3.79 10.81 -12.54
C ARG A 58 -2.71 9.92 -11.97
N ASP A 59 -3.02 9.20 -10.89
CA ASP A 59 -2.07 8.25 -10.27
C ASP A 59 -1.73 7.10 -11.22
N TRP A 60 -2.71 6.57 -11.97
CA TRP A 60 -2.46 5.50 -12.95
C TRP A 60 -1.63 5.99 -14.13
N VAL A 61 -1.94 7.18 -14.67
CA VAL A 61 -1.14 7.78 -15.76
C VAL A 61 0.28 8.04 -15.28
N LYS A 62 0.45 8.66 -14.10
CA LYS A 62 1.78 8.88 -13.51
C LYS A 62 2.54 7.56 -13.36
N GLN A 63 1.88 6.51 -12.89
CA GLN A 63 2.54 5.22 -12.72
C GLN A 63 2.96 4.61 -14.06
N ALA A 64 2.12 4.71 -15.10
CA ALA A 64 2.46 4.22 -16.43
C ALA A 64 3.62 5.02 -17.06
N ASP A 65 3.69 6.33 -16.81
CA ASP A 65 4.82 7.15 -17.23
C ASP A 65 6.12 6.73 -16.52
N ILE A 66 6.05 6.32 -15.25
CA ILE A 66 7.19 5.78 -14.52
C ILE A 66 7.57 4.39 -15.06
N ASP A 67 6.59 3.50 -15.24
CA ASP A 67 6.81 2.13 -15.73
C ASP A 67 7.39 2.12 -17.16
N SER A 68 7.06 3.11 -17.98
CA SER A 68 7.63 3.29 -19.33
C SER A 68 8.97 4.03 -19.35
N GLY A 69 9.45 4.55 -18.20
CA GLY A 69 10.67 5.35 -18.12
C GLY A 69 10.53 6.80 -18.59
N SER A 70 9.32 7.26 -18.91
CA SER A 70 9.04 8.67 -19.25
C SER A 70 9.20 9.59 -18.03
N ARG A 71 9.06 9.04 -16.82
CA ARG A 71 9.32 9.70 -15.53
C ARG A 71 10.22 8.85 -14.66
N SER A 72 11.02 9.50 -13.82
CA SER A 72 11.94 8.86 -12.88
C SER A 72 11.72 9.28 -11.42
N ASP A 73 10.61 9.94 -11.11
CA ASP A 73 10.29 10.46 -9.76
C ASP A 73 9.60 9.42 -8.84
N GLY A 74 9.81 8.13 -9.11
CA GLY A 74 9.27 7.04 -8.32
C GLY A 74 9.74 5.68 -8.82
N LEU A 75 9.35 4.64 -8.07
CA LEU A 75 9.62 3.26 -8.42
C LEU A 75 8.63 2.76 -9.48
N THR A 76 9.10 1.90 -10.38
CA THR A 76 8.23 1.13 -11.26
C THR A 76 7.34 0.17 -10.45
N SER A 77 6.26 -0.31 -11.07
CA SER A 77 5.38 -1.31 -10.47
C SER A 77 6.15 -2.58 -10.09
N ASP A 78 7.11 -3.00 -10.92
CA ASP A 78 7.94 -4.18 -10.71
C ASP A 78 8.94 -3.97 -9.57
N GLU A 79 9.64 -2.83 -9.54
CA GLU A 79 10.55 -2.47 -8.45
C GLU A 79 9.82 -2.42 -7.10
N ARG A 80 8.59 -1.90 -7.06
CA ARG A 80 7.77 -1.91 -5.83
C ARG A 80 7.38 -3.32 -5.42
N ALA A 81 7.03 -4.19 -6.37
CA ALA A 81 6.66 -5.56 -6.10
C ALA A 81 7.85 -6.35 -5.51
N GLU A 82 9.02 -6.19 -6.11
CA GLU A 82 10.28 -6.79 -5.64
C GLU A 82 10.65 -6.27 -4.25
N LEU A 83 10.63 -4.95 -4.04
CA LEU A 83 10.91 -4.37 -2.72
C LEU A 83 9.97 -4.91 -1.64
N ALA A 84 8.69 -5.09 -1.96
CA ALA A 84 7.72 -5.68 -1.04
C ALA A 84 8.03 -7.16 -0.74
N ALA A 85 8.44 -7.93 -1.76
CA ALA A 85 8.85 -9.32 -1.59
C ALA A 85 10.10 -9.44 -0.71
N LEU A 86 11.14 -8.66 -1.00
CA LEU A 86 12.39 -8.62 -0.22
C LEU A 86 12.14 -8.22 1.23
N ARG A 87 11.26 -7.24 1.48
CA ARG A 87 10.90 -6.85 2.85
C ARG A 87 10.15 -7.93 3.63
N ARG A 88 9.32 -8.74 2.95
CA ARG A 88 8.66 -9.90 3.58
C ARG A 88 9.69 -10.98 3.91
N GLU A 89 10.58 -11.28 2.98
CA GLU A 89 11.63 -12.28 3.18
C GLU A 89 12.60 -11.87 4.29
N ASN A 90 13.04 -10.62 4.29
CA ASN A 90 13.93 -10.12 5.35
C ASN A 90 13.30 -10.23 6.74
N ARG A 91 11.98 -10.04 6.86
CA ARG A 91 11.26 -10.23 8.11
C ARG A 91 11.29 -11.70 8.55
N ARG A 92 10.98 -12.62 7.63
CA ARG A 92 11.03 -14.06 7.89
C ARG A 92 12.43 -14.51 8.34
N LEU A 93 13.46 -14.10 7.61
CA LEU A 93 14.84 -14.43 7.95
C LEU A 93 15.25 -13.89 9.33
N ARG A 94 14.79 -12.70 9.71
CA ARG A 94 15.04 -12.16 11.05
C ARG A 94 14.37 -13.00 12.13
N GLU A 95 13.13 -13.45 11.90
CA GLU A 95 12.42 -14.35 12.81
C GLU A 95 13.16 -15.68 12.96
N ASP A 96 13.62 -16.28 11.86
CA ASP A 96 14.40 -17.53 11.86
C ASP A 96 15.71 -17.39 12.64
N VAL A 97 16.43 -16.29 12.40
CA VAL A 97 17.67 -15.96 13.14
C VAL A 97 17.39 -15.83 14.63
N ASP A 98 16.30 -15.19 15.03
CA ASP A 98 15.94 -15.03 16.44
C ASP A 98 15.57 -16.36 17.09
N ILE A 99 14.88 -17.25 16.37
CA ILE A 99 14.59 -18.62 16.84
C ILE A 99 15.89 -19.39 17.06
N LEU A 100 16.81 -19.36 16.09
CA LEU A 100 18.10 -20.06 16.19
C LEU A 100 18.96 -19.53 17.35
N LYS A 101 18.97 -18.21 17.58
CA LYS A 101 19.65 -17.60 18.74
C LYS A 101 19.07 -18.09 20.06
N ARG A 102 17.75 -18.22 20.17
CA ARG A 102 17.11 -18.76 21.38
C ARG A 102 17.45 -20.24 21.59
N ALA A 103 17.45 -21.03 20.52
CA ALA A 103 17.81 -22.45 20.58
C ALA A 103 19.27 -22.64 21.01
N THR A 104 20.21 -21.92 20.38
CA THR A 104 21.64 -21.97 20.75
C THR A 104 21.89 -21.53 22.19
N ALA A 105 21.23 -20.46 22.65
CA ALA A 105 21.30 -20.03 24.04
C ALA A 105 20.73 -21.07 25.03
N PHE A 106 19.69 -21.80 24.64
CA PHE A 106 19.14 -22.91 25.43
C PHE A 106 20.16 -24.06 25.54
N PHE A 107 20.70 -24.55 24.42
CA PHE A 107 21.67 -25.64 24.43
C PHE A 107 22.96 -25.28 25.18
N ALA A 108 23.46 -24.05 25.04
CA ALA A 108 24.64 -23.59 25.77
C ALA A 108 24.45 -23.57 27.30
N LYS A 109 23.21 -23.44 27.79
CA LYS A 109 22.89 -23.53 29.22
C LYS A 109 22.80 -24.97 29.72
N GLU A 110 22.22 -25.88 28.93
CA GLU A 110 22.02 -27.28 29.31
C GLU A 110 23.33 -28.10 29.30
N THR A 111 24.32 -27.67 28.52
CA THR A 111 25.62 -28.37 28.39
C THR A 111 26.64 -27.96 29.47
N ARG A 112 26.22 -27.22 30.51
CA ARG A 112 27.08 -26.69 31.57
C ARG A 112 26.86 -27.38 32.92
#